data_AF-A0A7W0H8X9-F1
#
_entry.id   AF-A0A7W0H8X9-F1
#
_cell.length_a   1.000
_cell.length_b   1.000
_cell.length_c   1.000
_cell.angle_alpha   90.00
_cell.angle_beta   90.00
_cell.angle_gamma   90.00
#
_symmetry.space_group_name_H-M   'P 1'
#
loop_
_entity.id
_entity.type
_entity.pdbx_description
1 polymer ?
#
loop_
_entity_poly.entity_id
_entity_poly.type
_entity_poly.pdbx_seq_one_letter_code
_entity_poly.pdbx_strand_id
1 'polypeptide(L)'
;MRLRRYTAATLVAAVMVSVSGCAGDEGTPGESKGGAPAAVGASLTADNFGERVAAAQMGSRSAHIEATTSLPMGQRLAMSGDVQVGLRAEKLELAMVARMGDQGSIEVRLVDGVAYVKLPTSLAATGKPWVSVDLNEPENPIGALFKQLMSSLDPAKFQELYSAVEELKNLGSEKVRGLAATHYRVSVDTAKAFAVLDLGKVSGVDLEQTLKDLPKTAVTDVWVDENALLVKVAS
;
A
#
# COMPACT_ATOMS: atom_id res chain seq x y z
N MET A 1 -1.69 25.46 17.94
CA MET A 1 -2.21 24.45 16.98
C MET A 1 -1.36 24.46 15.71
N ARG A 2 -0.38 23.57 15.60
CA ARG A 2 0.46 23.35 14.39
C ARG A 2 0.49 21.85 14.00
N LEU A 3 -0.61 21.13 14.24
CA LEU A 3 -0.68 19.66 14.10
C LEU A 3 -1.28 19.17 12.76
N ARG A 4 -1.70 20.07 11.86
CA ARG A 4 -2.48 19.71 10.65
C ARG A 4 -1.67 19.54 9.36
N ARG A 5 -0.37 19.85 9.37
CA ARG A 5 0.45 19.87 8.13
C ARG A 5 1.09 18.52 7.77
N TYR A 6 1.10 17.55 8.70
CA TYR A 6 1.80 16.27 8.51
C TYR A 6 0.86 15.08 8.24
N THR A 7 -0.47 15.27 8.36
CA THR A 7 -1.48 14.22 8.11
C THR A 7 -1.83 14.01 6.63
N ALA A 8 -1.49 14.97 5.77
CA ALA A 8 -1.82 14.92 4.34
C ALA A 8 -0.89 14.00 3.55
N ALA A 9 0.40 14.07 3.86
CA ALA A 9 1.43 13.28 3.20
C ALA A 9 1.29 11.78 3.55
N THR A 10 0.83 11.49 4.76
CA THR A 10 0.57 10.13 5.24
C THR A 10 -0.64 9.47 4.60
N LEU A 11 -1.68 10.20 4.19
CA LEU A 11 -2.87 9.62 3.54
C LEU A 11 -2.64 9.21 2.08
N VAL A 12 -1.83 9.96 1.33
CA VAL A 12 -1.43 9.59 -0.05
C VAL A 12 -0.37 8.49 -0.03
N ALA A 13 0.55 8.52 0.93
CA ALA A 13 1.55 7.47 1.12
C ALA A 13 0.95 6.15 1.64
N ALA A 14 -0.16 6.18 2.38
CA ALA A 14 -0.83 4.98 2.90
C ALA A 14 -1.36 4.04 1.82
N VAL A 15 -1.59 4.54 0.59
CA VAL A 15 -2.07 3.72 -0.52
C VAL A 15 -0.91 3.13 -1.33
N MET A 16 0.22 3.83 -1.48
CA MET A 16 1.42 3.28 -2.13
C MET A 16 2.16 2.32 -1.18
N VAL A 17 1.55 1.17 -0.95
CA VAL A 17 2.15 0.09 -0.19
C VAL A 17 3.35 -0.45 -0.96
N SER A 18 4.51 -0.42 -0.34
CA SER A 18 5.72 -1.03 -0.87
C SER A 18 5.60 -2.55 -0.84
N VAL A 19 5.59 -3.14 -2.02
CA VAL A 19 5.60 -4.58 -2.26
C VAL A 19 7.05 -4.99 -2.45
N SER A 20 7.65 -5.60 -1.44
CA SER A 20 8.91 -6.34 -1.64
C SER A 20 8.56 -7.75 -2.11
N GLY A 21 8.72 -8.02 -3.40
CA GLY A 21 8.63 -9.37 -3.95
C GLY A 21 9.86 -10.17 -3.54
N CYS A 22 9.67 -11.30 -2.87
CA CYS A 22 10.75 -12.29 -2.70
C CYS A 22 10.84 -13.13 -3.99
N ALA A 23 11.81 -12.81 -4.85
CA ALA A 23 12.32 -13.80 -5.80
C ALA A 23 13.32 -14.68 -5.04
N GLY A 24 12.88 -15.86 -4.61
CA GLY A 24 13.78 -16.86 -4.06
C GLY A 24 14.50 -17.59 -5.18
N ASP A 25 15.83 -17.68 -5.11
CA ASP A 25 16.60 -18.69 -5.85
C ASP A 25 17.79 -19.14 -4.99
N GLU A 26 17.73 -20.39 -4.51
CA GLU A 26 18.83 -21.14 -3.95
C GLU A 26 19.33 -22.13 -5.01
N GLY A 27 20.58 -22.01 -5.47
CA GLY A 27 21.34 -23.17 -5.99
C GLY A 27 22.19 -23.02 -7.25
N THR A 28 23.49 -22.77 -7.01
CA THR A 28 24.67 -23.27 -7.78
C THR A 28 25.18 -22.46 -8.99
N PRO A 29 26.49 -22.15 -9.07
CA PRO A 29 27.07 -21.32 -10.13
C PRO A 29 27.43 -22.15 -11.36
N GLY A 30 26.77 -21.87 -12.48
CA GLY A 30 27.15 -22.32 -13.82
C GLY A 30 27.48 -21.13 -14.71
N GLU A 31 28.75 -20.96 -15.06
CA GLU A 31 29.18 -20.02 -16.08
C GLU A 31 28.51 -20.33 -17.43
N SER A 32 27.78 -19.37 -17.97
CA SER A 32 27.34 -19.35 -19.37
C SER A 32 27.31 -17.92 -19.88
N LYS A 33 28.30 -17.59 -20.71
CA LYS A 33 28.31 -16.39 -21.56
C LYS A 33 27.21 -16.56 -22.62
N GLY A 34 26.22 -15.67 -22.61
CA GLY A 34 25.24 -15.61 -23.68
C GLY A 34 24.12 -14.62 -23.39
N GLY A 35 24.28 -13.39 -23.89
CA GLY A 35 23.23 -12.38 -23.94
C GLY A 35 22.83 -11.84 -22.58
N ALA A 36 23.47 -10.74 -22.15
CA ALA A 36 22.88 -9.90 -21.13
C ALA A 36 21.42 -9.62 -21.55
N PRO A 37 20.41 -9.95 -20.72
CA PRO A 37 19.10 -9.36 -20.92
C PRO A 37 19.33 -7.87 -20.91
N ALA A 38 18.79 -7.17 -21.91
CA ALA A 38 18.87 -5.72 -21.96
C ALA A 38 18.57 -5.19 -20.56
N ALA A 39 19.54 -4.53 -19.93
CA ALA A 39 19.30 -3.84 -18.68
C ALA A 39 18.07 -2.97 -18.94
N VAL A 40 16.96 -3.25 -18.24
CA VAL A 40 15.77 -2.38 -18.26
C VAL A 40 16.12 -1.16 -17.39
N GLY A 41 17.17 -0.46 -17.77
CA GLY A 41 17.66 0.79 -17.24
C GLY A 41 17.00 1.99 -17.92
N ALA A 42 15.77 1.83 -18.41
CA ALA A 42 14.97 2.99 -18.76
C ALA A 42 14.67 3.70 -17.44
N SER A 43 15.26 4.87 -17.23
CA SER A 43 14.94 5.73 -16.09
C SER A 43 13.42 5.93 -16.02
N LEU A 44 12.83 5.74 -14.83
CA LEU A 44 11.43 6.10 -14.63
C LEU A 44 11.27 7.60 -14.84
N THR A 45 10.20 7.99 -15.50
CA THR A 45 9.77 9.37 -15.73
C THR A 45 8.35 9.53 -15.18
N ALA A 46 7.90 10.76 -14.96
CA ALA A 46 6.51 10.98 -14.53
C ALA A 46 5.50 10.30 -15.48
N ASP A 47 5.75 10.35 -16.79
CA ASP A 47 4.87 9.78 -17.83
C ASP A 47 4.75 8.25 -17.77
N ASN A 48 5.82 7.53 -17.43
CA ASN A 48 5.84 6.06 -17.47
C ASN A 48 5.79 5.40 -16.08
N PHE A 49 5.93 6.20 -15.00
CA PHE A 49 6.02 5.71 -13.64
C PHE A 49 4.83 4.82 -13.28
N GLY A 50 3.63 5.33 -13.53
CA GLY A 50 2.40 4.64 -13.15
C GLY A 50 2.18 3.33 -13.86
N GLU A 51 2.34 3.33 -15.19
CA GLU A 51 2.19 2.14 -16.01
C GLU A 51 3.19 1.06 -15.60
N ARG A 52 4.47 1.42 -15.42
CA ARG A 52 5.54 0.47 -15.11
C ARG A 52 5.39 -0.12 -13.72
N VAL A 53 5.08 0.71 -12.72
CA VAL A 53 4.87 0.24 -11.34
C VAL A 53 3.62 -0.64 -11.24
N ALA A 54 2.50 -0.23 -11.86
CA ALA A 54 1.28 -1.03 -11.85
C ALA A 54 1.46 -2.38 -12.57
N ALA A 55 2.13 -2.39 -13.73
CA ALA A 55 2.44 -3.61 -14.46
C ALA A 55 3.34 -4.55 -13.65
N ALA A 56 4.38 -4.02 -13.00
CA ALA A 56 5.26 -4.80 -12.14
C ALA A 56 4.51 -5.41 -10.96
N GLN A 57 3.63 -4.64 -10.30
CA GLN A 57 2.81 -5.13 -9.20
C GLN A 57 1.82 -6.22 -9.63
N MET A 58 1.15 -6.04 -10.77
CA MET A 58 0.24 -7.06 -11.33
C MET A 58 0.97 -8.34 -11.78
N GLY A 59 2.23 -8.22 -12.18
CA GLY A 59 3.09 -9.38 -12.46
C GLY A 59 3.49 -10.17 -11.22
N SER A 60 3.38 -9.58 -10.02
CA SER A 60 3.68 -10.28 -8.76
C SER A 60 2.50 -11.14 -8.30
N ARG A 61 2.79 -12.34 -7.80
CA ARG A 61 1.78 -13.25 -7.24
C ARG A 61 1.44 -12.96 -5.79
N SER A 62 2.40 -12.40 -5.05
CA SER A 62 2.24 -12.07 -3.64
C SER A 62 3.10 -10.88 -3.26
N ALA A 63 2.77 -10.25 -2.14
CA ALA A 63 3.49 -9.12 -1.59
C ALA A 63 3.57 -9.25 -0.07
N HIS A 64 4.77 -8.99 0.46
CA HIS A 64 4.92 -8.68 1.88
C HIS A 64 4.81 -7.16 2.07
N ILE A 65 3.98 -6.76 3.02
CA ILE A 65 3.64 -5.37 3.32
C ILE A 65 4.12 -5.08 4.73
N GLU A 66 4.86 -3.99 4.90
CA GLU A 66 5.12 -3.37 6.20
C GLU A 66 4.76 -1.89 6.12
N ALA A 67 3.88 -1.44 7.00
CA ALA A 67 3.49 -0.04 7.10
C ALA A 67 3.56 0.43 8.55
N THR A 68 4.06 1.63 8.77
CA THR A 68 4.03 2.26 10.09
C THR A 68 3.47 3.66 9.96
N THR A 69 2.39 3.94 10.68
CA THR A 69 1.71 5.23 10.67
C THR A 69 1.68 5.80 12.08
N SER A 70 2.01 7.09 12.20
CA SER A 70 1.83 7.81 13.46
C SER A 70 0.41 8.37 13.52
N LEU A 71 -0.34 7.97 14.54
CA LEU A 71 -1.69 8.44 14.81
C LEU A 71 -1.64 9.69 15.72
N PRO A 72 -2.74 10.48 15.77
CA PRO A 72 -2.88 11.55 16.75
C PRO A 72 -2.61 11.05 18.18
N MET A 73 -2.23 11.96 19.08
CA MET A 73 -1.86 11.64 20.47
C MET A 73 -0.59 10.76 20.63
N GLY A 74 0.26 10.67 19.59
CA GLY A 74 1.56 10.00 19.68
C GLY A 74 1.49 8.47 19.62
N GLN A 75 0.33 7.91 19.30
CA GLN A 75 0.18 6.48 19.08
C GLN A 75 0.84 6.08 17.76
N ARG A 76 1.38 4.86 17.69
CA ARG A 76 1.90 4.26 16.45
C ARG A 76 1.09 3.04 16.08
N LEU A 77 0.67 3.00 14.82
CA LEU A 77 0.10 1.83 14.19
C LEU A 77 1.17 1.18 13.32
N ALA A 78 1.57 -0.05 13.67
CA ALA A 78 2.48 -0.85 12.85
C ALA A 78 1.71 -2.02 12.25
N MET A 79 1.72 -2.13 10.93
CA MET A 79 1.06 -3.19 10.17
C MET A 79 2.11 -4.01 9.44
N SER A 80 1.97 -5.33 9.47
CA SER A 80 2.78 -6.23 8.67
C SER A 80 1.93 -7.41 8.21
N GLY A 81 2.16 -7.90 6.99
CA GLY A 81 1.44 -9.05 6.48
C GLY A 81 1.73 -9.39 5.04
N ASP A 82 1.13 -10.49 4.61
CA ASP A 82 1.25 -11.02 3.27
C ASP A 82 -0.11 -10.93 2.56
N VAL A 83 -0.08 -10.58 1.28
CA VAL A 83 -1.27 -10.52 0.42
C VAL A 83 -0.95 -11.19 -0.91
N GLN A 84 -1.89 -11.97 -1.44
CA GLN A 84 -1.81 -12.42 -2.82
C GLN A 84 -2.24 -11.28 -3.75
N VAL A 85 -1.39 -10.93 -4.72
CA VAL A 85 -1.65 -9.80 -5.64
C VAL A 85 -2.09 -10.37 -6.99
N GLY A 86 -2.92 -9.61 -7.72
CA GLY A 86 -3.38 -10.01 -9.06
C GLY A 86 -4.53 -11.02 -9.06
N LEU A 87 -5.12 -11.33 -7.91
CA LEU A 87 -6.32 -12.15 -7.78
C LEU A 87 -7.57 -11.28 -7.60
N ARG A 88 -8.70 -11.78 -8.10
CA ARG A 88 -10.01 -11.17 -7.81
C ARG A 88 -10.33 -11.29 -6.33
N ALA A 89 -11.17 -10.40 -5.82
CA ALA A 89 -11.55 -10.34 -4.41
C ALA A 89 -12.01 -11.69 -3.82
N GLU A 90 -12.63 -12.56 -4.63
CA GLU A 90 -13.13 -13.87 -4.18
C GLU A 90 -12.02 -14.91 -3.96
N LYS A 91 -10.84 -14.72 -4.58
CA LYS A 91 -9.66 -15.58 -4.44
C LYS A 91 -8.53 -14.91 -3.69
N LEU A 92 -8.77 -13.71 -3.18
CA LEU A 92 -7.78 -12.95 -2.47
C LEU A 92 -7.53 -13.61 -1.11
N GLU A 93 -6.30 -14.04 -0.88
CA GLU A 93 -5.84 -14.42 0.45
C GLU A 93 -4.98 -13.32 1.03
N LEU A 94 -5.20 -13.06 2.31
CA LEU A 94 -4.49 -12.02 3.05
C LEU A 94 -4.28 -12.47 4.50
N ALA A 95 -3.10 -12.21 5.03
CA ALA A 95 -2.79 -12.36 6.44
C ALA A 95 -2.07 -11.10 6.93
N MET A 96 -2.70 -10.31 7.79
CA MET A 96 -2.13 -9.07 8.31
C MET A 96 -2.23 -9.00 9.83
N VAL A 97 -1.23 -8.37 10.44
CA VAL A 97 -1.19 -8.04 11.86
C VAL A 97 -0.99 -6.54 12.00
N ALA A 98 -1.94 -5.87 12.65
CA ALA A 98 -1.86 -4.47 13.03
C ALA A 98 -1.64 -4.33 14.53
N ARG A 99 -0.58 -3.66 14.94
CA ARG A 99 -0.21 -3.38 16.34
C ARG A 99 -0.50 -1.92 16.67
N MET A 100 -1.26 -1.69 17.74
CA MET A 100 -1.68 -0.36 18.23
C MET A 100 -0.99 -0.03 19.55
N GLY A 101 0.35 0.05 19.55
CA GLY A 101 1.13 0.26 20.77
C GLY A 101 0.72 -0.68 21.91
N ASP A 102 0.44 -0.10 23.08
CA ASP A 102 0.05 -0.84 24.30
C ASP A 102 -1.40 -1.35 24.27
N GLN A 103 -2.21 -0.96 23.28
CA GLN A 103 -3.62 -1.38 23.16
C GLN A 103 -3.77 -2.81 22.60
N GLY A 104 -2.67 -3.43 22.17
CA GLY A 104 -2.62 -4.79 21.65
C GLY A 104 -2.55 -4.86 20.13
N SER A 105 -2.90 -6.02 19.59
CA SER A 105 -2.84 -6.31 18.15
C SER A 105 -4.16 -6.83 17.62
N ILE A 106 -4.48 -6.43 16.40
CA ILE A 106 -5.54 -7.00 15.58
C ILE A 106 -4.86 -7.88 14.53
N GLU A 107 -5.31 -9.13 14.41
CA GLU A 107 -4.88 -10.03 13.33
C GLU A 107 -6.06 -10.24 12.38
N VAL A 108 -5.81 -10.22 11.08
CA VAL A 108 -6.81 -10.40 10.04
C VAL A 108 -6.32 -11.50 9.11
N ARG A 109 -7.19 -12.47 8.84
CA ARG A 109 -6.97 -13.49 7.81
C ARG A 109 -8.16 -13.51 6.88
N LEU A 110 -7.93 -13.39 5.58
CA LEU A 110 -8.95 -13.57 4.55
C LEU A 110 -8.61 -14.85 3.79
N VAL A 111 -9.53 -15.80 3.80
CA VAL A 111 -9.43 -17.08 3.07
C VAL A 111 -10.82 -17.43 2.57
N ASP A 112 -10.94 -17.82 1.30
CA ASP A 112 -12.20 -18.26 0.68
C ASP A 112 -13.39 -17.29 0.89
N GLY A 113 -13.13 -15.98 0.85
CA GLY A 113 -14.16 -14.95 1.03
C GLY A 113 -14.64 -14.75 2.48
N VAL A 114 -14.00 -15.41 3.46
CA VAL A 114 -14.29 -15.24 4.90
C VAL A 114 -13.15 -14.50 5.59
N ALA A 115 -13.46 -13.38 6.22
CA ALA A 115 -12.53 -12.61 7.03
C ALA A 115 -12.58 -13.07 8.49
N TYR A 116 -11.47 -13.58 9.00
CA TYR A 116 -11.25 -13.90 10.40
C TYR A 116 -10.46 -12.79 11.06
N VAL A 117 -11.05 -12.16 12.08
CA VAL A 117 -10.46 -11.05 12.82
C VAL A 117 -10.20 -11.50 14.25
N LYS A 118 -8.94 -11.48 14.66
CA LYS A 118 -8.54 -11.64 16.05
C LYS A 118 -8.50 -10.27 16.70
N LEU A 119 -9.33 -10.06 17.71
CA LEU A 119 -9.33 -8.84 18.50
C LEU A 119 -8.44 -9.02 19.74
N PRO A 120 -7.82 -7.94 20.25
CA PRO A 120 -7.17 -7.97 21.55
C PRO A 120 -8.20 -8.27 22.65
N THR A 121 -7.77 -8.91 23.73
CA THR A 121 -8.65 -9.38 24.82
C THR A 121 -9.50 -8.25 25.41
N SER A 122 -8.99 -7.02 25.43
CA SER A 122 -9.71 -5.82 25.87
C SER A 122 -10.94 -5.48 25.03
N LEU A 123 -10.99 -5.92 23.77
CA LEU A 123 -12.07 -5.66 22.81
C LEU A 123 -12.92 -6.92 22.52
N ALA A 124 -12.52 -8.08 23.02
CA ALA A 124 -13.23 -9.34 22.79
C ALA A 124 -14.47 -9.45 23.70
N ALA A 125 -15.65 -9.08 23.18
CA ALA A 125 -16.91 -9.07 23.94
C ALA A 125 -17.36 -10.45 24.47
N THR A 126 -16.98 -11.54 23.81
CA THR A 126 -17.46 -12.90 24.12
C THR A 126 -16.39 -13.79 24.76
N GLY A 127 -15.23 -13.23 25.12
CA GLY A 127 -14.06 -14.00 25.61
C GLY A 127 -13.38 -14.87 24.54
N LYS A 128 -13.96 -14.98 23.34
CA LYS A 128 -13.33 -15.60 22.18
C LYS A 128 -12.53 -14.54 21.42
N PRO A 129 -11.23 -14.77 21.14
CA PRO A 129 -10.39 -13.77 20.51
C PRO A 129 -10.69 -13.61 19.01
N TRP A 130 -11.25 -14.63 18.37
CA TRP A 130 -11.54 -14.65 16.93
C TRP A 130 -13.01 -14.44 16.64
N VAL A 131 -13.27 -13.60 15.63
CA VAL A 131 -14.58 -13.35 15.03
C VAL A 131 -14.46 -13.65 13.53
N SER A 132 -15.44 -14.32 12.94
CA SER A 132 -15.51 -14.56 11.49
C SER A 132 -16.60 -13.70 10.86
N VAL A 133 -16.32 -13.20 9.66
CA VAL A 133 -17.24 -12.40 8.84
C VAL A 133 -17.22 -12.97 7.44
N ASP A 134 -18.35 -13.52 6.98
CA ASP A 134 -18.52 -13.91 5.58
C ASP A 134 -18.74 -12.66 4.74
N LEU A 135 -17.85 -12.41 3.77
CA LEU A 135 -17.96 -11.22 2.91
C LEU A 135 -19.01 -11.40 1.82
N ASN A 136 -19.50 -12.61 1.57
CA ASN A 136 -20.57 -12.85 0.60
C ASN A 136 -21.96 -12.54 1.16
N GLU A 137 -22.10 -12.39 2.48
CA GLU A 137 -23.35 -12.00 3.11
C GLU A 137 -23.67 -10.51 2.83
N PRO A 138 -24.79 -10.21 2.14
CA PRO A 138 -25.09 -8.85 1.66
C PRO A 138 -25.45 -7.85 2.77
N GLU A 139 -25.84 -8.30 3.97
CA GLU A 139 -26.33 -7.42 5.04
C GLU A 139 -25.31 -7.12 6.14
N ASN A 140 -24.06 -7.62 6.04
CA ASN A 140 -23.06 -7.43 7.09
C ASN A 140 -22.31 -6.09 6.93
N PRO A 141 -22.46 -5.12 7.86
CA PRO A 141 -21.78 -3.82 7.77
C PRO A 141 -20.25 -3.93 7.80
N ILE A 142 -19.71 -4.94 8.48
CA ILE A 142 -18.26 -5.20 8.53
C ILE A 142 -17.77 -5.73 7.17
N GLY A 143 -18.58 -6.57 6.51
CA GLY A 143 -18.29 -7.07 5.17
C GLY A 143 -18.20 -5.94 4.14
N ALA A 144 -19.07 -4.93 4.22
CA ALA A 144 -19.01 -3.75 3.35
C ALA A 144 -17.72 -2.94 3.54
N LEU A 145 -17.28 -2.74 4.80
CA LEU A 145 -16.01 -2.06 5.10
C LEU A 145 -14.81 -2.82 4.53
N PHE A 146 -14.79 -4.14 4.68
CA PHE A 146 -13.73 -4.98 4.11
C PHE A 146 -13.71 -4.91 2.58
N LYS A 147 -14.87 -5.01 1.92
CA LYS A 147 -14.96 -4.85 0.46
C LYS A 147 -14.43 -3.50 0.00
N GLN A 148 -14.75 -2.43 0.71
CA GLN A 148 -14.23 -1.10 0.42
C GLN A 148 -12.70 -1.08 0.52
N LEU A 149 -12.13 -1.61 1.61
CA LEU A 149 -10.67 -1.69 1.79
C LEU A 149 -10.01 -2.51 0.67
N MET A 150 -10.58 -3.66 0.31
CA MET A 150 -10.05 -4.50 -0.77
C MET A 150 -10.13 -3.80 -2.13
N SER A 151 -11.21 -3.04 -2.38
CA SER A 151 -11.31 -2.23 -3.59
C SER A 151 -10.25 -1.12 -3.68
N SER A 152 -9.68 -0.69 -2.55
CA SER A 152 -8.57 0.28 -2.52
C SER A 152 -7.21 -0.35 -2.83
N LEU A 153 -7.11 -1.68 -2.78
CA LEU A 153 -5.91 -2.44 -3.16
C LEU A 153 -5.97 -2.93 -4.62
N ASP A 154 -6.97 -2.52 -5.38
CA ASP A 154 -7.14 -2.90 -6.78
C ASP A 154 -6.01 -2.28 -7.65
N PRO A 155 -5.16 -3.10 -8.31
CA PRO A 155 -4.13 -2.66 -9.27
C PRO A 155 -4.63 -1.66 -10.32
N ALA A 156 -5.89 -1.78 -10.76
CA ALA A 156 -6.45 -0.86 -11.75
C ALA A 156 -6.60 0.57 -11.20
N LYS A 157 -6.89 0.73 -9.91
CA LYS A 157 -6.99 2.05 -9.27
C LYS A 157 -5.64 2.68 -9.01
N PHE A 158 -4.59 1.87 -8.84
CA PHE A 158 -3.23 2.37 -8.73
C PHE A 158 -2.78 3.07 -10.00
N GLN A 159 -3.09 2.52 -11.18
CA GLN A 159 -2.79 3.16 -12.46
C GLN A 159 -3.42 4.55 -12.55
N GLU A 160 -4.69 4.67 -12.16
CA GLU A 160 -5.38 5.95 -12.14
C GLU A 160 -4.77 6.91 -11.10
N LEU A 161 -4.33 6.41 -9.94
CA LEU A 161 -3.67 7.22 -8.92
C LEU A 161 -2.37 7.82 -9.45
N TYR A 162 -1.61 7.05 -10.23
CA TYR A 162 -0.37 7.54 -10.82
C TYR A 162 -0.59 8.60 -11.91
N SER A 163 -1.79 8.72 -12.48
CA SER A 163 -2.12 9.86 -13.36
C SER A 163 -2.12 11.21 -12.62
N ALA A 164 -2.20 11.18 -11.28
CA ALA A 164 -2.07 12.38 -10.46
C ALA A 164 -0.60 12.78 -10.22
N VAL A 165 0.38 11.99 -10.67
CA VAL A 165 1.81 12.35 -10.57
C VAL A 165 2.11 13.49 -11.53
N GLU A 166 2.57 14.62 -10.99
CA GLU A 166 2.96 15.81 -11.74
C GLU A 166 4.46 15.83 -12.06
N GLU A 167 5.28 15.33 -11.13
CA GLU A 167 6.73 15.35 -11.24
C GLU A 167 7.33 14.09 -10.61
N LEU A 168 8.38 13.58 -11.25
CA LEU A 168 9.21 12.51 -10.72
C LEU A 168 10.68 12.93 -10.80
N LYS A 169 11.31 13.12 -9.65
CA LYS A 169 12.71 13.51 -9.53
C LYS A 169 13.55 12.34 -9.04
N ASN A 170 14.52 11.91 -9.85
CA ASN A 170 15.51 10.91 -9.43
C ASN A 170 16.49 11.54 -8.41
N LEU A 171 16.63 10.90 -7.25
CA LEU A 171 17.51 11.29 -6.15
C LEU A 171 18.75 10.39 -6.01
N GLY A 172 18.90 9.39 -6.87
CA GLY A 172 20.04 8.48 -6.93
C GLY A 172 19.72 7.07 -6.44
N SER A 173 20.74 6.22 -6.37
CA SER A 173 20.60 4.84 -5.92
C SER A 173 20.81 4.71 -4.41
N GLU A 174 19.99 3.91 -3.75
CA GLU A 174 20.06 3.60 -2.32
C GLU A 174 19.77 2.11 -2.11
N LYS A 175 20.34 1.50 -1.06
CA LYS A 175 19.96 0.16 -0.64
C LYS A 175 18.84 0.20 0.38
N VAL A 176 17.73 -0.46 0.11
CA VAL A 176 16.59 -0.61 1.03
C VAL A 176 16.50 -2.08 1.44
N ARG A 177 16.69 -2.36 2.74
CA ARG A 177 16.69 -3.74 3.27
C ARG A 177 17.66 -4.69 2.51
N GLY A 178 18.78 -4.16 2.04
CA GLY A 178 19.77 -4.91 1.25
C GLY A 178 19.49 -4.99 -0.25
N LEU A 179 18.29 -4.64 -0.71
CA LEU A 179 17.91 -4.58 -2.12
C LEU A 179 18.38 -3.25 -2.74
N ALA A 180 18.94 -3.31 -3.95
CA ALA A 180 19.29 -2.12 -4.71
C ALA A 180 17.99 -1.45 -5.22
N ALA A 181 17.87 -0.15 -4.98
CA ALA A 181 16.74 0.64 -5.44
C ALA A 181 17.18 2.02 -5.89
N THR A 182 16.36 2.66 -6.72
CA THR A 182 16.49 4.07 -7.07
C THR A 182 15.49 4.87 -6.26
N HIS A 183 15.99 5.87 -5.54
CA HIS A 183 15.20 6.81 -4.76
C HIS A 183 14.65 7.89 -5.69
N TYR A 184 13.34 8.08 -5.67
CA TYR A 184 12.65 9.16 -6.36
C TYR A 184 11.85 10.00 -5.39
N ARG A 185 11.76 11.29 -5.70
CA ARG A 185 10.76 12.18 -5.13
C ARG A 185 9.62 12.36 -6.12
N VAL A 186 8.42 12.05 -5.67
CA VAL A 186 7.18 12.12 -6.44
C VAL A 186 6.37 13.31 -5.95
N SER A 187 5.95 14.17 -6.88
CA SER A 187 4.98 15.23 -6.65
C SER A 187 3.64 14.79 -7.20
N VAL A 188 2.59 14.84 -6.39
CA VAL A 188 1.24 14.35 -6.72
C VAL A 188 0.23 15.47 -6.54
N ASP A 189 -0.64 15.68 -7.51
CA ASP A 189 -1.80 16.58 -7.39
C ASP A 189 -2.77 16.02 -6.34
N THR A 190 -2.89 16.73 -5.22
CA THR A 190 -3.69 16.28 -4.07
C THR A 190 -5.16 16.16 -4.44
N ALA A 191 -5.70 17.07 -5.25
CA ALA A 191 -7.12 17.05 -5.60
C ALA A 191 -7.43 15.88 -6.55
N LYS A 192 -6.57 15.62 -7.54
CA LYS A 192 -6.71 14.47 -8.43
C LYS A 192 -6.58 13.16 -7.67
N ALA A 193 -5.59 13.02 -6.79
CA ALA A 193 -5.41 11.81 -5.99
C ALA A 193 -6.65 11.52 -5.13
N PHE A 194 -7.23 12.55 -4.50
CA PHE A 194 -8.47 12.38 -3.71
C PHE A 194 -9.68 11.99 -4.57
N ALA A 195 -9.78 12.51 -5.78
CA ALA A 195 -10.85 12.17 -6.71
C ALA A 195 -10.76 10.70 -7.16
N VAL A 196 -9.56 10.26 -7.55
CA VAL A 196 -9.30 8.87 -7.97
C VAL A 196 -9.57 7.86 -6.85
N LEU A 197 -9.14 8.19 -5.64
CA LEU A 197 -9.34 7.33 -4.48
C LEU A 197 -10.77 7.37 -3.94
N ASP A 198 -11.68 8.14 -4.56
CA ASP A 198 -13.06 8.30 -4.14
C ASP A 198 -13.19 8.75 -2.66
N LEU A 199 -12.18 9.42 -2.12
CA LEU A 199 -12.12 9.79 -0.69
C LEU A 199 -13.19 10.81 -0.31
N GLY A 200 -13.77 11.52 -1.28
CA GLY A 200 -14.92 12.39 -1.08
C GLY A 200 -16.21 11.66 -0.69
N LYS A 201 -16.28 10.35 -0.90
CA LYS A 201 -17.44 9.51 -0.53
C LYS A 201 -17.31 8.88 0.86
N VAL A 202 -16.14 9.04 1.51
CA VAL A 202 -15.91 8.54 2.86
C VAL A 202 -16.73 9.38 3.84
N SER A 203 -17.66 8.72 4.55
CA SER A 203 -18.56 9.39 5.49
C SER A 203 -17.77 10.13 6.57
N GLY A 204 -18.12 11.40 6.81
CA GLY A 204 -17.46 12.25 7.81
C GLY A 204 -16.26 13.05 7.30
N VAL A 205 -15.90 12.96 6.01
CA VAL A 205 -14.90 13.82 5.36
C VAL A 205 -15.58 14.94 4.59
N ASP A 206 -15.44 16.18 5.04
CA ASP A 206 -15.75 17.35 4.21
C ASP A 206 -14.60 17.55 3.23
N LEU A 207 -14.78 17.05 2.00
CA LEU A 207 -13.73 17.06 0.99
C LEU A 207 -13.31 18.50 0.64
N GLU A 208 -14.26 19.42 0.51
CA GLU A 208 -13.97 20.79 0.11
C GLU A 208 -13.13 21.49 1.19
N GLN A 209 -13.54 21.36 2.46
CA GLN A 209 -12.79 21.92 3.57
C GLN A 209 -11.43 21.23 3.76
N THR A 210 -11.37 19.91 3.53
CA THR A 210 -10.11 19.14 3.60
C THR A 210 -9.14 19.64 2.55
N LEU A 211 -9.54 19.70 1.27
CA LEU A 211 -8.67 20.14 0.18
C LEU A 211 -8.20 21.59 0.34
N LYS A 212 -9.00 22.48 0.95
CA LYS A 212 -8.59 23.85 1.30
C LYS A 212 -7.44 23.90 2.31
N ASP A 213 -7.42 22.96 3.25
CA ASP A 213 -6.41 22.89 4.31
C ASP A 213 -5.13 22.15 3.86
N LEU A 214 -5.16 21.46 2.71
CA LEU A 214 -4.06 20.68 2.16
C LEU A 214 -3.20 21.46 1.15
N PRO A 215 -1.91 21.10 1.00
CA PRO A 215 -1.13 21.61 -0.13
C PRO A 215 -1.72 21.11 -1.45
N LYS A 216 -1.67 21.94 -2.49
CA LYS A 216 -2.11 21.56 -3.84
C LYS A 216 -1.34 20.34 -4.38
N THR A 217 -0.06 20.27 -4.03
CA THR A 217 0.84 19.19 -4.42
C THR A 217 1.33 18.48 -3.16
N ALA A 218 1.07 17.18 -3.05
CA ALA A 218 1.65 16.30 -2.06
C ALA A 218 3.00 15.79 -2.55
N VAL A 219 4.00 15.74 -1.67
CA VAL A 219 5.34 15.24 -2.01
C VAL A 219 5.59 13.97 -1.20
N THR A 220 6.06 12.92 -1.86
CA THR A 220 6.42 11.65 -1.23
C THR A 220 7.70 11.10 -1.84
N ASP A 221 8.48 10.40 -1.05
CA ASP A 221 9.69 9.72 -1.47
C ASP A 221 9.37 8.23 -1.70
N VAL A 222 9.77 7.69 -2.85
CA VAL A 222 9.58 6.28 -3.23
C VAL A 222 10.90 5.66 -3.62
N TRP A 223 11.06 4.38 -3.34
CA TRP A 223 12.21 3.58 -3.77
C TRP A 223 11.71 2.48 -4.68
N VAL A 224 12.32 2.39 -5.87
CA VAL A 224 11.92 1.44 -6.89
C VAL A 224 13.11 0.57 -7.30
N ASP A 225 12.92 -0.74 -7.35
CA ASP A 225 13.95 -1.67 -7.82
C ASP A 225 14.09 -1.68 -9.36
N GLU A 226 14.96 -2.53 -9.88
CA GLU A 226 15.19 -2.68 -11.33
C GLU A 226 13.99 -3.24 -12.10
N ASN A 227 13.05 -3.88 -11.41
CA ASN A 227 11.82 -4.45 -11.99
C ASN A 227 10.64 -3.49 -11.94
N ALA A 228 10.87 -2.23 -11.57
CA ALA A 228 9.85 -1.22 -11.31
C ALA A 228 8.92 -1.54 -10.11
N LEU A 229 9.34 -2.40 -9.17
CA LEU A 229 8.60 -2.67 -7.94
C LEU A 229 8.90 -1.61 -6.87
N LEU A 230 7.86 -1.10 -6.22
CA LEU A 230 7.98 -0.22 -5.06
C LEU A 230 8.50 -1.00 -3.85
N VAL A 231 9.75 -0.75 -3.44
CA VAL A 231 10.36 -1.42 -2.27
C VAL A 231 10.19 -0.63 -0.98
N LYS A 232 9.94 0.68 -1.07
CA LYS A 232 9.65 1.55 0.08
C LYS A 232 8.93 2.82 -0.37
N VAL A 233 8.07 3.34 0.49
CA VAL A 233 7.44 4.67 0.36
C VAL A 233 7.57 5.40 1.69
N ALA A 234 7.85 6.70 1.65
CA ALA A 234 7.97 7.55 2.83
C ALA A 234 7.45 8.96 2.52
N SER A 235 6.93 9.64 3.55
CA SER A 235 6.29 10.96 3.45
C SER A 235 6.49 11.78 4.71
#